data_AF-A0A3D5Q7P7-F1
#
_entry.id   AF-A0A3D5Q7P7-F1
#
_cell.length_a   1.000
_cell.length_b   1.000
_cell.length_c   1.000
_cell.angle_alpha   90.00
_cell.angle_beta   90.00
_cell.angle_gamma   90.00
#
_symmetry.space_group_name_H-M   'P 1'
#
loop_
_entity.id
_entity.type
_entity.pdbx_description
1 polymer ?
#
loop_
_entity_poly.entity_id
_entity_poly.type
_entity_poly.pdbx_seq_one_letter_code
_entity_poly.pdbx_strand_id
1 'polypeptide(L)' 'ADQTNILSLNAAIQASMAGDAGRGFAVVADEVQRLAERSSAATKQIEALVKTIQSDTNEAVIS' A
#
# COMPACT_ATOMS: atom_id res chain seq x y z
N ALA A 1 -9.59 -2.32 0.54
CA ALA A 1 -8.66 -1.51 1.37
C ALA A 1 -8.87 -1.76 2.87
N ASP A 2 -9.94 -2.48 3.25
CA ASP A 2 -10.36 -2.62 4.64
C ASP A 2 -9.50 -3.56 5.49
N GLN A 3 -8.82 -4.52 4.85
CA GLN A 3 -7.99 -5.50 5.55
C GLN A 3 -6.71 -4.90 6.13
N THR A 4 -6.15 -3.87 5.47
CA THR A 4 -4.98 -3.14 5.95
C THR A 4 -5.32 -2.34 7.21
N ASN A 5 -6.51 -1.73 7.26
CA ASN A 5 -6.98 -0.92 8.39
C ASN A 5 -7.22 -1.75 9.66
N ILE A 6 -7.69 -3.00 9.52
CA ILE A 6 -7.88 -3.91 10.67
C ILE A 6 -6.53 -4.44 11.20
N LEU A 7 -5.57 -4.70 10.32
CA LEU A 7 -4.22 -5.15 10.72
C LEU A 7 -3.45 -4.04 11.46
N SER A 8 -3.52 -2.80 10.99
CA SER A 8 -2.86 -1.66 11.63
C SER A 8 -3.45 -1.33 13.00
N LEU A 9 -4.78 -1.41 13.15
CA LEU A 9 -5.44 -1.19 14.44
C LEU A 9 -5.06 -2.27 15.47
N ASN A 10 -5.03 -3.54 15.06
CA ASN A 10 -4.64 -4.65 15.93
C ASN A 10 -3.16 -4.59 16.33
N ALA A 11 -2.28 -4.14 15.42
CA ALA A 11 -0.86 -3.94 15.71
C ALA A 11 -0.64 -2.80 16.72
N ALA A 12 -1.40 -1.70 16.61
CA ALA A 12 -1.34 -0.58 17.56
C ALA A 12 -1.80 -1.00 18.98
N ILE A 13 -2.86 -1.82 19.08
CA ILE A 13 -3.34 -2.35 20.36
C ILE A 13 -2.29 -3.27 21.00
N GLN A 14 -1.72 -4.21 20.22
CA GLN A 14 -0.66 -5.12 20.69
C GLN A 14 0.64 -4.38 21.09
N ALA A 15 1.04 -3.35 20.34
CA ALA A 15 2.22 -2.54 20.65
C ALA A 15 2.05 -1.76 21.97
N SER A 16 0.86 -1.24 22.25
CA SER A 16 0.56 -0.57 23.51
C SER A 16 0.57 -1.53 24.72
N MET A 17 0.23 -2.81 24.52
CA MET A 17 0.28 -3.84 25.58
C MET A 17 1.70 -4.35 25.88
N ALA A 18 2.65 -4.22 24.93
CA ALA A 18 3.98 -4.82 25.03
C ALA A 18 5.05 -3.93 25.70
N GLY A 19 4.73 -2.71 26.14
CA GLY A 19 5.67 -1.83 26.83
C GLY A 19 6.94 -1.52 26.00
N ASP A 20 8.14 -1.72 26.55
CA ASP A 20 9.42 -1.47 25.85
C ASP A 20 9.66 -2.39 24.65
N ALA A 21 9.14 -3.63 24.67
CA ALA A 21 9.18 -4.51 23.51
C ALA A 21 8.24 -4.03 22.38
N GLY A 22 7.19 -3.27 22.72
CA GLY A 22 6.23 -2.70 21.78
C GLY A 22 6.79 -1.56 20.92
N ARG A 23 7.86 -0.88 21.36
CA ARG A 23 8.48 0.21 20.59
C ARG A 23 9.11 -0.28 19.29
N GLY A 24 9.79 -1.42 19.33
CA GLY A 24 10.37 -2.04 18.14
C GLY A 24 9.29 -2.51 17.16
N PHE A 25 8.22 -3.11 17.67
CA PHE A 25 7.07 -3.52 16.86
C PHE A 25 6.32 -2.33 16.25
N ALA A 26 6.21 -1.20 16.96
CA ALA A 26 5.59 0.01 16.44
C ALA A 26 6.36 0.59 15.24
N VAL A 27 7.70 0.61 15.30
CA VAL A 27 8.54 1.06 14.17
C VAL A 27 8.42 0.12 12.98
N VAL A 28 8.40 -1.19 13.21
CA VAL A 28 8.21 -2.17 12.13
C VAL A 28 6.82 -2.05 11.51
N ALA A 29 5.78 -1.85 12.31
CA ALA A 29 4.41 -1.66 11.83
C ALA A 29 4.27 -0.40 10.98
N ASP A 30 4.88 0.71 11.41
CA ASP A 30 4.93 1.97 10.66
C ASP A 30 5.67 1.81 9.32
N GLU A 31 6.79 1.08 9.30
CA GLU A 31 7.51 0.80 8.05
C GLU A 31 6.74 -0.11 7.10
N VAL A 32 6.05 -1.14 7.63
CA VAL A 32 5.16 -2.01 6.84
C VAL A 32 4.01 -1.20 6.23
N GLN A 33 3.43 -0.27 6.99
CA GLN A 33 2.37 0.62 6.49
C GLN A 33 2.91 1.51 5.36
N ARG A 34 4.06 2.17 5.57
CA ARG A 34 4.70 3.01 4.52
C ARG A 34 5.02 2.20 3.27
N LEU A 35 5.52 0.97 3.42
CA LEU A 35 5.82 0.09 2.30
C LEU A 35 4.53 -0.28 1.54
N ALA A 36 3.45 -0.59 2.25
CA ALA A 36 2.15 -0.90 1.66
C ALA A 36 1.57 0.30 0.88
N GLU A 37 1.65 1.51 1.45
CA GLU A 37 1.23 2.74 0.79
C GLU A 37 2.03 3.00 -0.50
N ARG A 38 3.36 2.86 -0.43
CA ARG A 38 4.24 2.99 -1.62
C ARG A 38 3.94 1.95 -2.70
N SER A 39 3.74 0.70 -2.30
CA SER A 39 3.37 -0.39 -3.22
C SER A 39 2.02 -0.14 -3.89
N SER A 40 1.04 0.34 -3.13
CA SER A 40 -0.27 0.71 -3.68
C SER A 40 -0.17 1.88 -4.66
N ALA A 41 0.61 2.91 -4.34
CA ALA A 41 0.84 4.05 -5.23
C ALA A 41 1.51 3.62 -6.54
N ALA A 42 2.56 2.80 -6.47
CA ALA A 42 3.22 2.24 -7.65
C ALA A 42 2.26 1.41 -8.51
N THR A 43 1.41 0.59 -7.87
CA THR A 43 0.40 -0.22 -8.58
C THR A 43 -0.59 0.66 -9.36
N LYS A 44 -1.05 1.77 -8.77
CA LYS A 44 -1.93 2.74 -9.45
C LYS A 44 -1.25 3.42 -10.64
N GLN A 45 0.05 3.73 -10.52
CA GLN A 45 0.82 4.30 -11.62
C GLN A 45 0.96 3.32 -12.79
N ILE A 46 1.22 2.04 -12.50
CA ILE A 46 1.26 0.99 -13.52
C ILE A 46 -0.10 0.85 -14.20
N GLU A 47 -1.20 0.85 -13.44
CA GLU A 47 -2.56 0.79 -14.00
C GLU A 47 -2.83 1.97 -14.96
N ALA A 48 -2.43 3.18 -14.59
CA ALA A 48 -2.57 4.36 -15.44
C ALA A 48 -1.76 4.23 -16.74
N LEU A 49 -0.49 3.80 -16.64
CA LEU A 49 0.37 3.58 -17.80
C LEU A 49 -0.20 2.54 -18.77
N VAL A 50 -0.72 1.43 -18.24
CA VAL A 50 -1.36 0.39 -19.04
C VAL A 50 -2.59 0.94 -19.77
N LYS A 51 -3.42 1.74 -19.09
CA LYS A 51 -4.57 2.41 -19.73
C LYS A 51 -4.17 3.34 -20.87
N THR A 52 -3.10 4.12 -20.67
CA THR A 52 -2.56 4.99 -21.72
C THR A 52 -2.10 4.16 -22.92
N ILE A 53 -1.29 3.12 -22.71
CA ILE A 53 -0.81 2.25 -23.79
C ILE A 53 -1.97 1.61 -24.55
N GLN A 54 -3.01 1.15 -23.84
CA GLN A 54 -4.20 0.58 -24.46
C GLN A 54 -4.96 1.59 -25.30
N SER A 55 -5.08 2.84 -24.83
CA SER A 55 -5.70 3.93 -25.58
C SER A 55 -4.92 4.25 -26.86
N ASP A 56 -3.61 4.44 -26.74
CA ASP A 56 -2.73 4.79 -27.86
C ASP A 56 -2.72 3.67 -28.92
N THR A 57 -2.71 2.41 -28.48
CA THR A 57 -2.80 1.25 -29.38
C THR A 57 -4.14 1.22 -30.12
N ASN A 58 -5.24 1.53 -29.45
CA ASN A 58 -6.56 1.56 -30.08
C ASN A 58 -6.67 2.70 -31.10
N GLU A 59 -6.16 3.89 -30.76
CA GLU A 59 -6.09 5.01 -31.70
C GLU A 59 -5.30 4.65 -32.96
N ALA A 60 -4.12 4.03 -32.81
CA ALA A 60 -3.28 3.62 -33.93
C ALA A 60 -3.90 2.53 -34.83
N VAL A 61 -4.82 1.72 -34.30
CA VAL A 61 -5.54 0.69 -35.09
C VAL A 61 -6.74 1.29 -35.83
N ILE A 62 -7.33 2.37 -35.30
CA ILE A 62 -8.50 3.04 -35.88
C ILE A 62 -8.09 4.09 -36.93
N SER A 63 -6.90 4.70 -36.81
CA SER A 63 -6.35 5.67 -37.78
C SER A 63 -5.93 5.02 -39.09
#